data_AF-A0A9X6XBZ2-F1
#
_entry.id   AF-A0A9X6XBZ2-F1
#
_cell.length_a   1.000
_cell.length_b   1.000
_cell.length_c   1.000
_cell.angle_alpha   90.00
_cell.angle_beta   90.00
_cell.angle_gamma   90.00
#
_symmetry.space_group_name_H-M   'P 1'
#
loop_
_entity.id
_entity.type
_entity.pdbx_description
1 polymer ?
#
loop_
_entity_poly.entity_id
_entity_poly.type
_entity_poly.pdbx_seq_one_letter_code
_entity_poly.pdbx_strand_id
1 'polypeptide(L)' 'MAIFNELQEKEPDFEKGLHNEVGVEIDDVEPALIELEMQGFINGLTWIKSDIDQKEIASLFNISITPTGLARVIELLR' A
#
# COMPACT_ATOMS: atom_id res chain seq x y z
N MET A 1 -3.54 -16.55 4.83
CA MET A 1 -4.40 -15.89 5.85
C MET A 1 -3.64 -15.63 7.14
N ALA A 2 -3.03 -16.64 7.78
CA ALA A 2 -2.28 -16.44 9.03
C ALA A 2 -1.20 -15.35 8.94
N ILE A 3 -0.37 -15.37 7.90
CA ILE A 3 0.72 -14.40 7.69
C ILE A 3 0.19 -12.96 7.48
N PHE A 4 -0.95 -12.81 6.81
CA PHE A 4 -1.53 -11.49 6.51
C PHE A 4 -2.15 -10.85 7.76
N ASN A 5 -2.77 -11.67 8.62
CA ASN A 5 -3.26 -11.22 9.93
C ASN A 5 -2.11 -10.89 10.87
N GLU A 6 -1.02 -11.66 10.82
CA GLU A 6 0.16 -11.42 11.65
C GLU A 6 0.91 -10.13 11.27
N LEU A 7 0.90 -9.75 9.99
CA LEU A 7 1.42 -8.48 9.48
C LEU A 7 0.53 -7.29 9.89
N GLN A 8 -0.81 -7.43 9.82
CA GLN A 8 -1.73 -6.41 10.32
C GLN A 8 -1.66 -6.18 11.84
N GLU A 9 -1.37 -7.22 12.63
CA GLU A 9 -1.23 -7.11 14.08
C GLU A 9 0.10 -6.48 14.51
N LYS A 10 1.19 -6.67 13.75
CA LYS A 10 2.53 -6.21 14.12
C LYS A 10 2.81 -4.76 13.74
N GLU A 11 2.25 -4.30 12.62
CA GLU A 11 2.33 -2.89 12.23
C GLU A 11 0.97 -2.41 11.68
N PRO A 12 0.16 -1.73 12.51
CA PRO A 12 -1.10 -1.15 12.06
C PRO A 12 -0.90 0.07 11.14
N ASP A 13 0.35 0.52 10.97
CA ASP A 13 0.73 1.73 10.25
C ASP A 13 1.51 1.33 8.99
N PHE A 14 0.77 1.07 7.91
CA PHE A 14 1.29 0.52 6.65
C PHE A 14 2.39 1.39 6.02
N GLU A 15 2.34 2.70 6.28
CA GLU A 15 3.32 3.71 5.85
C GLU A 15 4.70 3.48 6.51
N LYS A 16 4.72 3.08 7.79
CA LYS A 16 5.96 2.72 8.51
C LYS A 16 6.55 1.41 8.01
N GLY A 17 5.72 0.43 7.66
CA GLY A 17 6.20 -0.86 7.15
C GLY A 17 6.87 -0.74 5.78
N LEU A 18 6.31 0.06 4.88
CA LEU A 18 6.92 0.33 3.57
C LEU A 18 8.27 1.06 3.69
N HIS A 19 8.34 2.09 4.53
CA HIS A 19 9.58 2.85 4.73
C HIS A 19 10.65 2.07 5.50
N ASN A 20 10.28 1.29 6.52
CA ASN A 20 11.24 0.60 7.39
C ASN A 20 11.62 -0.81 6.92
N GLU A 21 10.70 -1.61 6.35
CA GLU A 21 11.01 -2.99 5.94
C GLU A 21 11.48 -3.12 4.50
N VAL A 22 11.02 -2.24 3.59
CA VAL A 22 11.35 -2.32 2.15
C VAL A 22 12.39 -1.28 1.74
N GLY A 23 12.53 -0.18 2.50
CA GLY A 23 13.55 0.85 2.27
C GLY A 23 13.35 1.63 0.96
N VAL A 24 12.11 1.72 0.48
CA VAL A 24 11.75 2.43 -0.75
C VAL A 24 11.14 3.78 -0.38
N GLU A 25 11.59 4.84 -1.04
CA GLU A 25 11.00 6.17 -0.85
C GLU A 25 9.57 6.20 -1.40
N ILE A 26 8.66 6.88 -0.70
CA ILE A 26 7.25 6.97 -1.10
C ILE A 26 7.11 7.50 -2.55
N ASP A 27 7.97 8.43 -2.95
CA ASP A 27 8.04 9.02 -4.30
C ASP A 27 8.26 7.96 -5.39
N ASP A 28 8.96 6.85 -5.09
CA ASP A 28 9.18 5.74 -6.02
C ASP A 28 8.01 4.73 -6.02
N VAL A 29 7.17 4.75 -4.98
CA VAL A 29 6.04 3.82 -4.77
C VAL A 29 4.73 4.39 -5.31
N GLU A 30 4.57 5.72 -5.32
CA GLU A 30 3.37 6.41 -5.79
C GLU A 30 2.91 6.00 -7.21
N PRO A 31 3.78 5.94 -8.23
CA PRO A 31 3.37 5.53 -9.57
C PRO A 31 2.81 4.10 -9.59
N ALA A 32 3.41 3.20 -8.80
CA ALA A 32 2.98 1.81 -8.70
C ALA A 32 1.62 1.70 -7.99
N LEU A 33 1.38 2.50 -6.94
CA LEU A 33 0.09 2.51 -6.24
C LEU A 33 -1.04 3.00 -7.14
N ILE A 34 -0.79 4.05 -7.94
CA ILE A 34 -1.75 4.54 -8.94
C ILE A 34 -2.07 3.44 -9.95
N GLU A 35 -1.03 2.77 -10.48
CA GLU A 35 -1.23 1.70 -11.46
C GLU A 35 -2.04 0.53 -10.88
N LEU A 36 -1.75 0.13 -9.64
CA LEU A 36 -2.48 -0.94 -8.95
C LEU A 36 -3.95 -0.58 -8.73
N GLU A 37 -4.27 0.68 -8.41
CA GLU A 37 -5.66 1.13 -8.27
C GLU A 37 -6.36 1.22 -9.64
N MET A 38 -5.69 1.73 -10.67
CA MET A 38 -6.20 1.76 -12.05
C MET A 38 -6.50 0.38 -12.62
N GLN A 39 -5.67 -0.61 -12.27
CA GLN A 39 -5.87 -2.02 -12.63
C GLN A 39 -6.94 -2.70 -11.77
N GLY A 40 -7.47 -2.02 -10.76
CA GLY A 40 -8.50 -2.52 -9.86
C GLY A 40 -7.99 -3.59 -8.90
N PHE A 41 -6.69 -3.62 -8.62
CA PHE A 41 -6.07 -4.56 -7.67
C PHE A 41 -6.14 -4.05 -6.24
N ILE A 42 -6.12 -2.74 -6.04
CA ILE A 42 -6.35 -2.08 -4.75
C ILE A 42 -7.46 -1.04 -4.89
N ASN A 43 -8.06 -0.65 -3.78
CA ASN A 43 -9.04 0.44 -3.68
C ASN A 43 -8.76 1.28 -2.44
N GLY A 44 -9.15 2.55 -2.49
CA GLY A 44 -9.15 3.43 -1.31
C GLY A 44 -7.85 4.23 -1.18
N LEU A 45 -7.13 4.43 -2.29
CA LEU A 45 -6.01 5.36 -2.32
C LEU A 45 -6.56 6.77 -2.09
N THR A 46 -5.99 7.48 -1.12
CA THR A 46 -6.37 8.85 -0.82
C THR A 46 -5.13 9.72 -0.78
N TRP A 47 -5.23 10.95 -1.25
CA TRP A 47 -4.12 11.89 -1.28
C TRP A 47 -4.23 12.82 -0.09
N ILE A 48 -3.19 12.90 0.73
CA ILE A 48 -3.13 13.80 1.88
C ILE A 48 -2.01 14.82 1.66
N LYS A 49 -2.24 16.04 2.12
CA LYS A 49 -1.21 17.07 2.05
C LYS A 49 -0.25 16.89 3.22
N SER A 50 1.02 16.65 2.93
CA SER A 50 2.09 16.62 3.94
C SER A 50 2.25 18.00 4.57
N ASP A 51 2.18 18.07 5.90
CA ASP A 51 2.39 19.30 6.65
C ASP A 51 3.87 19.75 6.64
N ILE A 52 4.78 18.80 6.43
CA ILE A 52 6.24 19.03 6.43
C ILE A 52 6.67 19.64 5.09
N ASP A 53 6.25 19.04 3.98
CA ASP A 53 6.77 19.36 2.65
C ASP A 53 5.74 20.10 1.77
N GLN A 54 4.52 20.30 2.27
CA GLN A 54 3.39 20.93 1.57
C GLN A 54 2.99 20.23 0.24
N LYS A 55 3.54 19.04 -0.02
CA LYS A 55 3.22 18.19 -1.17
C LYS A 55 2.05 17.26 -0.86
N GLU A 56 1.28 16.89 -1.88
CA GLU A 56 0.33 15.78 -1.75
C GLU A 56 1.10 14.47 -1.82
N ILE A 57 0.82 13.57 -0.87
CA ILE A 57 1.38 12.22 -0.80
C ILE A 57 0.25 11.19 -0.73
N ALA A 58 0.52 10.00 -1.26
CA ALA A 58 -0.41 8.88 -1.17
C ALA A 58 -0.55 8.37 0.26
N SER A 59 -1.74 8.51 0.86
CA SER A 59 -2.07 7.90 2.14
C SER A 59 -2.46 6.44 1.97
N LEU A 60 -1.76 5.57 2.69
CA LEU A 60 -1.96 4.12 2.66
C LEU A 60 -2.96 3.62 3.70
N PHE A 61 -3.48 4.50 4.55
CA PHE A 61 -4.27 4.16 5.74
C PHE A 61 -5.59 3.43 5.41
N ASN A 62 -6.21 3.73 4.27
CA ASN A 62 -7.51 3.17 3.85
C ASN A 62 -7.40 2.24 2.64
N ILE A 63 -6.19 1.81 2.28
CA ILE A 63 -6.00 0.92 1.13
C ILE A 63 -6.50 -0.47 1.48
N SER A 64 -7.30 -1.03 0.57
CA SER A 64 -7.77 -2.41 0.64
C SER A 64 -7.42 -3.16 -0.64
N ILE A 65 -7.02 -4.43 -0.51
CA ILE A 65 -6.81 -5.30 -1.66
C ILE A 65 -8.15 -5.80 -2.18
N THR A 66 -8.39 -5.71 -3.48
CA THR A 66 -9.60 -6.23 -4.09
C THR A 66 -9.50 -7.76 -4.25
N PRO A 67 -10.61 -8.46 -4.51
CA PRO A 67 -10.56 -9.89 -4.86
C PRO A 67 -9.65 -10.19 -6.06
N THR A 68 -9.61 -9.28 -7.05
CA THR A 68 -8.73 -9.38 -8.22
C THR A 68 -7.26 -9.22 -7.83
N GLY A 69 -6.94 -8.22 -6.99
CA GLY A 69 -5.59 -8.01 -6.49
C GLY A 69 -5.12 -9.21 -5.66
N LEU A 70 -5.98 -9.77 -4.82
CA LEU A 70 -5.67 -10.95 -4.01
C LEU A 70 -5.36 -12.17 -4.88
N ALA A 71 -6.12 -12.40 -5.94
CA ALA A 71 -5.84 -13.47 -6.90
C ALA A 71 -4.45 -13.32 -7.52
N ARG A 72 -4.05 -12.09 -7.86
CA ARG A 72 -2.73 -11.82 -8.43
C ARG A 72 -1.59 -12.06 -7.44
N VAL A 73 -1.77 -11.69 -6.17
CA VAL A 73 -0.80 -12.01 -5.10
C VAL A 73 -0.65 -13.52 -4.95
N ILE A 74 -1.75 -14.27 -4.97
CA ILE A 74 -1.70 -15.75 -4.88
C ILE A 74 -0.95 -16.36 -6.06
N GLU A 75 -1.09 -15.82 -7.28
CA GLU A 75 -0.33 -16.28 -8.45
C GLU A 75 1.17 -16.05 -8.32
N LEU A 76 1.58 -14.90 -7.76
CA LEU A 76 3.00 -14.55 -7.59
C LEU A 76 3.71 -15.36 -6.50
N LEU A 77 2.96 -15.95 -5.57
CA LEU A 77 3.48 -16.79 -4.47
C LEU A 77 3.61 -18.28 -4.84
N ARG A 78 3.23 -18.67 -6.05
CA ARG A 78 3.37 -20.04 -6.57
C ARG A 78 4.67 -20.20 -7.35
#